data_AF-A0A8X6R357-F1
#
_entry.id   AF-A0A8X6R357-F1
#
_cell.length_a   1.000
_cell.length_b   1.000
_cell.length_c   1.000
_cell.angle_alpha   90.00
_cell.angle_beta   90.00
_cell.angle_gamma   90.00
#
_symmetry.space_group_name_H-M   'P 1'
#
loop_
_entity.id
_entity.type
_entity.pdbx_description
1 polymer ?
#
loop_
_entity_poly.entity_id
_entity_poly.type
_entity_poly.pdbx_seq_one_letter_code
_entity_poly.pdbx_strand_id
1 'polypeptide(L)'
;MNQSLQVFCDASKSSYARQDFRLPIILPSNHPVVKALIIYKHIQLGHAGIQMLMYNLRESYWILKGRKTIKGLIKTCIICKRFNAKLISVSEGLSPQDRVRDAAVIEIIGLDLAGPLILKNGE
;
A
#
# COMPACT_ATOMS: atom_id res chain seq x y z
N MET A 1 -31.31 5.62 -4.21
CA MET A 1 -31.02 6.45 -3.03
C MET A 1 -29.67 7.10 -3.23
N ASN A 2 -29.68 8.25 -3.90
CA ASN A 2 -28.49 9.03 -4.25
C ASN A 2 -28.29 10.09 -3.17
N GLN A 3 -27.16 10.04 -2.46
CA GLN A 3 -26.63 11.22 -1.78
C GLN A 3 -25.16 11.38 -2.17
N SER A 4 -24.99 12.02 -3.32
CA SER A 4 -23.77 12.73 -3.66
C SER A 4 -23.59 13.86 -2.66
N LEU A 5 -22.85 13.61 -1.58
CA LEU A 5 -22.32 14.68 -0.74
C LEU A 5 -21.20 15.37 -1.52
N GLN A 6 -21.62 16.38 -2.29
CA GLN A 6 -20.74 17.45 -2.73
C GLN A 6 -20.24 18.19 -1.49
N VAL A 7 -19.05 17.82 -1.01
CA VAL A 7 -18.26 18.75 -0.20
C VAL A 7 -17.64 19.74 -1.18
N PHE A 8 -18.46 20.68 -1.67
CA PHE A 8 -17.99 21.95 -2.19
C PHE A 8 -17.74 22.81 -0.95
N CYS A 9 -16.49 22.83 -0.49
CA CYS A 9 -16.11 23.79 0.54
C CYS A 9 -16.15 25.16 -0.12
N ASP A 10 -17.10 26.01 0.28
CA ASP A 10 -17.21 27.41 -0.13
C ASP A 10 -16.01 28.21 0.40
N ALA A 11 -14.84 28.04 -0.23
CA ALA A 11 -13.63 28.83 0.03
C ALA A 11 -13.75 30.29 -0.49
N SER A 12 -14.94 30.69 -0.93
CA SER A 12 -15.22 32.02 -1.47
C SER A 12 -15.14 33.15 -0.43
N LYS A 13 -15.16 32.85 0.88
CA LYS A 13 -15.21 33.87 1.94
C LYS A 13 -13.94 34.02 2.82
N SER A 14 -12.91 33.21 2.62
CA SER A 14 -11.68 33.32 3.43
C SER A 14 -10.61 34.17 2.72
N SER A 15 -10.23 35.31 3.31
CA SER A 15 -9.14 36.16 2.85
C SER A 15 -7.76 35.49 2.90
N TYR A 16 -7.63 34.35 3.59
CA TYR A 16 -6.37 33.62 3.80
C TYR A 16 -6.21 32.35 2.96
N ALA A 17 -7.18 31.99 2.11
CA ALA A 17 -7.03 30.84 1.23
C ALA A 17 -5.96 31.13 0.16
N ARG A 18 -4.95 30.24 0.07
CA ARG A 18 -3.91 30.28 -0.99
C ARG A 18 -4.58 30.46 -2.35
N GLN A 19 -4.07 31.36 -3.19
CA GLN A 19 -4.64 31.65 -4.52
C GLN A 19 -4.79 30.37 -5.36
N ASP A 20 -3.83 29.46 -5.28
CA ASP A 20 -3.82 28.18 -6.00
C ASP A 20 -5.01 27.26 -5.63
N PHE A 21 -5.55 27.38 -4.41
CA PHE A 21 -6.73 26.62 -3.98
C PHE A 21 -8.00 27.14 -4.68
N ARG A 22 -8.06 28.46 -4.94
CA ARG A 22 -9.19 29.10 -5.62
C ARG A 22 -9.13 28.91 -7.14
N LEU A 23 -7.92 28.85 -7.69
CA LEU A 23 -7.67 28.73 -9.13
C LEU A 23 -6.73 27.55 -9.41
N PRO A 24 -7.21 26.30 -9.24
CA PRO A 24 -6.35 25.13 -9.41
C PRO A 24 -5.97 24.94 -10.87
N ILE A 25 -4.73 24.51 -11.09
CA ILE A 25 -4.22 24.18 -12.44
C ILE A 25 -4.90 22.88 -12.91
N ILE A 26 -5.61 22.94 -14.04
CA ILE A 26 -6.27 21.76 -14.60
C ILE A 26 -5.24 20.90 -15.34
N LEU A 27 -5.14 19.62 -14.94
CA LEU A 27 -4.18 18.69 -15.52
C LEU A 27 -4.87 17.44 -16.09
N PRO A 28 -4.47 16.99 -17.30
CA PRO A 28 -4.97 15.74 -17.88
C PRO A 28 -4.43 14.52 -17.10
N SER A 29 -5.29 13.53 -16.82
CA SER A 29 -4.91 12.36 -16.01
C SER A 29 -3.81 11.50 -16.60
N ASN A 30 -3.75 11.42 -17.94
CA ASN A 30 -2.85 10.51 -18.65
C ASN A 30 -1.63 11.24 -19.21
N HIS A 31 -1.04 12.12 -18.41
CA HIS A 31 0.22 12.78 -18.77
C HIS A 31 1.35 12.28 -17.87
N PRO A 32 2.56 12.00 -18.41
CA PRO A 32 3.70 11.51 -17.62
C PRO A 32 4.04 12.41 -16.43
N VAL A 33 3.99 13.74 -16.62
CA VAL A 33 4.26 14.73 -15.55
C VAL A 33 3.29 14.58 -14.39
N VAL A 34 2.01 14.31 -14.67
CA VAL A 34 0.99 14.12 -13.61
C VAL A 34 1.26 12.84 -12.83
N LYS A 35 1.67 11.77 -13.53
CA LYS A 35 2.05 10.51 -12.87
C LYS A 35 3.26 10.71 -11.97
N ALA A 36 4.28 11.40 -12.45
CA ALA A 36 5.47 11.74 -11.67
C ALA A 36 5.13 12.62 -10.45
N LEU A 37 4.28 13.64 -10.63
CA LEU A 37 3.80 14.50 -9.54
C LEU A 37 3.07 13.70 -8.45
N ILE A 38 2.15 12.81 -8.84
CA ILE A 38 1.42 11.98 -7.89
C ILE A 38 2.37 11.07 -7.12
N ILE A 39 3.33 10.42 -7.79
CA ILE A 39 4.31 9.55 -7.13
C ILE A 39 5.22 10.35 -6.20
N TYR A 40 5.68 11.52 -6.63
CA TYR A 40 6.48 12.42 -5.80
C TYR A 40 5.73 12.78 -4.52
N LYS A 41 4.48 13.23 -4.62
CA LYS A 41 3.65 13.54 -3.45
C LYS A 41 3.35 12.31 -2.59
N HIS A 42 3.16 11.15 -3.20
CA HIS A 42 2.93 9.91 -2.47
C HIS A 42 4.12 9.55 -1.58
N ILE A 43 5.35 9.69 -2.08
CA ILE A 43 6.58 9.44 -1.32
C ILE A 43 6.82 10.58 -0.31
N GLN A 44 6.68 11.84 -0.71
CA GLN A 44 6.88 13.01 0.15
C GLN A 44 5.98 12.97 1.40
N LEU A 45 4.73 12.48 1.26
CA LEU A 45 3.77 12.35 2.36
C LEU A 45 3.86 10.99 3.08
N GLY A 46 4.95 10.25 2.93
CA GLY A 46 5.18 8.99 3.65
C GLY A 46 4.24 7.86 3.24
N HIS A 47 4.08 7.63 1.94
CA HIS A 47 3.18 6.61 1.38
C HIS A 47 1.70 6.82 1.69
N ALA A 48 1.28 8.09 1.77
CA ALA A 48 -0.09 8.47 2.05
C ALA A 48 -1.12 7.76 1.15
N GLY A 49 -2.27 7.44 1.75
CA GLY A 49 -3.39 6.82 1.06
C GLY A 49 -4.08 7.76 0.06
N ILE A 50 -5.02 7.21 -0.72
CA ILE A 50 -5.70 7.91 -1.82
C ILE A 50 -6.36 9.22 -1.37
N GLN A 51 -7.04 9.21 -0.21
CA GLN A 51 -7.80 10.37 0.27
C GLN A 51 -6.90 11.55 0.63
N MET A 52 -5.81 11.27 1.34
CA MET A 52 -4.83 12.29 1.73
C MET A 52 -4.13 12.89 0.50
N LEU A 53 -3.74 12.03 -0.46
CA LEU A 53 -3.18 12.49 -1.73
C LEU A 53 -4.16 13.37 -2.53
N MET A 54 -5.43 12.97 -2.60
CA MET A 54 -6.47 13.75 -3.26
C MET A 54 -6.65 15.12 -2.61
N TYR A 55 -6.63 15.19 -1.28
CA TYR A 55 -6.73 16.44 -0.53
C TYR A 55 -5.52 17.34 -0.80
N ASN A 56 -4.30 16.81 -0.65
CA ASN A 56 -3.08 17.58 -0.85
C ASN A 56 -2.92 18.07 -2.30
N LEU A 57 -3.27 17.24 -3.29
CA LEU A 57 -3.19 17.64 -4.71
C LEU A 57 -4.24 18.70 -5.07
N ARG A 58 -5.43 18.67 -4.45
CA ARG A 58 -6.49 19.66 -4.70
C ARG A 58 -6.15 21.06 -4.22
N GLU A 59 -5.13 21.21 -3.37
CA GLU A 59 -4.66 22.54 -2.96
C GLU A 59 -4.05 23.37 -4.10
N SER A 60 -3.62 22.71 -5.19
CA SER A 60 -2.97 23.40 -6.31
C SER A 60 -3.37 22.86 -7.69
N TYR A 61 -3.91 21.64 -7.77
CA TYR A 61 -4.15 20.93 -9.03
C TYR A 61 -5.54 20.32 -9.11
N TRP A 62 -6.20 20.51 -10.25
CA TRP A 62 -7.40 19.80 -10.63
C TRP A 62 -7.09 18.72 -11.67
N ILE A 63 -6.76 17.51 -11.18
CA ILE A 63 -6.44 16.38 -12.05
C ILE A 63 -7.73 15.71 -12.52
N LEU A 64 -7.99 15.74 -13.83
CA LEU A 64 -9.15 15.07 -14.44
C LEU A 64 -9.11 13.57 -14.16
N LYS A 65 -10.19 12.97 -13.66
CA LYS A 65 -10.24 11.54 -13.24
C LYS A 65 -9.13 11.17 -12.23
N GLY A 66 -8.64 12.14 -11.43
CA GLY A 66 -7.47 11.99 -10.54
C GLY A 66 -7.55 10.80 -9.59
N ARG A 67 -8.72 10.52 -9.00
CA ARG A 67 -8.91 9.36 -8.10
C ARG A 67 -8.53 8.03 -8.76
N LYS A 68 -8.92 7.83 -10.03
CA LYS A 68 -8.61 6.61 -10.80
C LYS A 68 -7.10 6.51 -11.04
N THR A 69 -6.47 7.62 -11.46
CA THR A 69 -5.03 7.68 -11.70
C THR A 69 -4.23 7.41 -10.43
N ILE A 70 -4.55 8.08 -9.33
CA ILE A 70 -3.87 7.91 -8.04
C ILE A 70 -4.01 6.46 -7.54
N LYS A 71 -5.23 5.89 -7.59
CA LYS A 71 -5.44 4.48 -7.20
C LYS A 71 -4.60 3.52 -8.03
N GLY A 72 -4.46 3.79 -9.34
CA GLY A 72 -3.61 2.99 -10.23
C GLY A 72 -2.13 3.05 -9.86
N LEU A 73 -1.62 4.26 -9.56
CA LEU A 73 -0.21 4.47 -9.23
C LEU A 73 0.16 3.96 -7.83
N ILE A 74 -0.70 4.12 -6.83
CA ILE A 74 -0.44 3.58 -5.49
C ILE A 74 -0.40 2.05 -5.53
N LYS A 75 -1.25 1.41 -6.36
CA LYS A 75 -1.22 -0.05 -6.54
C LYS A 75 0.10 -0.56 -7.10
N THR A 76 0.90 0.25 -7.79
CA THR A 76 2.22 -0.16 -8.30
C THR A 76 3.34 0.06 -7.28
N CYS A 77 3.11 0.81 -6.20
CA CYS A 77 4.12 1.05 -5.16
C CYS A 77 4.43 -0.24 -4.39
N ILE A 78 5.68 -0.71 -4.46
CA ILE A 78 6.14 -1.95 -3.81
C ILE A 78 6.03 -1.84 -2.29
N ILE A 79 6.35 -0.68 -1.73
CA ILE A 79 6.28 -0.43 -0.28
C ILE A 79 4.83 -0.59 0.18
N CYS A 80 3.88 0.12 -0.44
CA CYS A 80 2.46 -0.05 -0.12
C CYS A 80 1.95 -1.46 -0.36
N LYS A 81 2.42 -2.18 -1.40
CA LYS A 81 2.05 -3.58 -1.61
C LYS A 81 2.48 -4.47 -0.43
N ARG A 82 3.70 -4.28 0.08
CA ARG A 82 4.21 -5.05 1.23
C ARG A 82 3.42 -4.76 2.50
N PHE A 83 3.18 -3.48 2.80
CA PHE A 83 2.42 -3.09 3.99
C PHE A 83 0.93 -3.46 3.93
N ASN A 84 0.34 -3.54 2.73
CA ASN A 84 -1.05 -3.97 2.54
C ASN A 84 -1.17 -5.46 2.19
N ALA A 85 -0.08 -6.24 2.26
CA ALA A 85 -0.14 -7.66 1.99
C ALA A 85 -1.08 -8.32 3.01
N LYS A 86 -2.07 -9.06 2.52
CA LYS A 86 -2.93 -9.85 3.39
C LYS A 86 -2.14 -11.04 3.92
N LEU A 87 -2.39 -11.39 5.18
CA LEU A 87 -1.95 -12.66 5.71
C LEU A 87 -2.51 -13.77 4.80
N ILE A 88 -1.63 -14.68 4.40
CA ILE A 88 -2.03 -15.91 3.74
C ILE A 88 -2.70 -16.74 4.83
N SER A 89 -3.99 -17.00 4.70
CA SER A 89 -4.64 -18.04 5.50
C SER A 89 -4.08 -19.36 5.02
N VAL A 90 -3.09 -19.88 5.74
CA VAL A 90 -2.64 -21.25 5.53
C VAL A 90 -3.82 -22.12 5.96
N SER A 91 -4.41 -22.87 5.02
CA SER A 91 -5.28 -23.98 5.40
C SER A 91 -4.48 -24.85 6.34
N GLU A 92 -5.04 -25.24 7.48
CA GLU A 92 -4.44 -26.27 8.34
C GLU A 92 -4.27 -27.51 7.46
N GLY A 93 -3.08 -27.66 6.87
CA GLY A 93 -2.76 -28.80 6.04
C GLY A 93 -2.78 -30.02 6.93
N LEU A 94 -3.24 -31.15 6.39
CA LEU A 94 -3.06 -32.42 7.09
C LEU A 94 -1.57 -32.61 7.35
N SER A 95 -1.21 -32.77 8.62
CA SER A 95 0.15 -33.13 9.00
C SER A 95 0.53 -34.46 8.31
N PRO A 96 1.80 -34.66 7.90
CA PRO A 96 2.23 -35.91 7.31
C PRO A 96 1.79 -37.10 8.17
N GLN A 97 1.29 -38.17 7.54
CA GLN A 97 0.79 -39.35 8.26
C GLN A 97 1.83 -39.90 9.23
N ASP A 98 3.11 -39.84 8.85
CA ASP A 98 4.24 -40.26 9.67
C ASP A 98 4.39 -39.46 10.98
N ARG A 99 3.76 -38.29 11.12
CA ARG A 99 3.75 -37.52 12.38
C ARG A 99 2.52 -37.80 13.26
N VAL A 100 1.48 -38.43 12.73
CA VAL A 100 0.15 -38.45 13.40
C VAL A 100 -0.34 -39.87 13.66
N ARG A 101 0.04 -40.85 12.84
CA ARG A 101 -0.41 -42.23 13.03
C ARG A 101 0.32 -42.90 14.19
N ASP A 102 -0.33 -43.90 14.77
CA ASP A 102 0.34 -44.83 15.67
C ASP A 102 1.46 -45.58 14.93
N ALA A 103 2.61 -45.70 15.58
CA ALA A 103 3.80 -46.34 15.04
C ALA A 103 4.46 -47.20 16.12
N ALA A 104 5.07 -48.29 15.70
CA ALA A 104 5.87 -49.14 16.56
C ALA A 104 7.13 -48.40 17.03
N VAL A 105 7.75 -48.93 18.09
CA VAL A 105 8.99 -48.39 18.66
C VAL A 105 10.08 -48.35 17.57
N ILE A 106 10.64 -47.16 17.31
CA ILE A 106 11.72 -46.89 16.33
C ILE A 106 11.25 -47.00 14.85
N GLU A 107 9.94 -47.11 14.57
CA GLU A 107 9.43 -47.18 13.19
C GLU A 107 9.57 -45.85 12.43
N ILE A 108 9.44 -44.72 13.13
CA ILE A 108 9.51 -43.38 12.54
C ILE A 108 10.58 -42.57 13.28
N ILE A 109 11.58 -42.10 12.54
CA ILE A 109 12.69 -41.28 13.06
C ILE A 109 12.65 -39.93 12.35
N GLY A 110 12.55 -38.85 13.12
CA GLY A 110 12.76 -37.49 12.63
C GLY A 110 14.24 -37.13 12.69
N LEU A 111 14.85 -36.86 11.53
CA LEU A 111 16.20 -36.31 11.46
C LEU A 111 16.09 -34.81 11.15
N ASP A 112 16.63 -33.98 12.03
CA ASP A 112 16.84 -32.56 11.76
C ASP A 112 18.33 -32.26 11.92
N LEU A 113 18.88 -31.55 10.94
CA LEU A 113 20.28 -31.13 10.99
C LEU A 113 20.30 -29.70 11.52
N ALA A 114 21.03 -29.50 12.61
CA ALA A 114 21.31 -28.14 13.06
C ALA A 114 22.02 -27.34 11.96
N GLY A 115 21.71 -26.05 11.86
CA GLY A 115 22.43 -25.12 11.00
C GLY A 115 23.91 -25.00 11.38
N PRO A 116 24.69 -24.12 10.71
CA PRO A 116 26.13 -24.00 10.93
C PRO A 116 26.49 -23.88 12.42
N LEU A 117 27.21 -24.88 12.94
CA LEU A 117 27.71 -24.87 14.30
C LEU A 117 29.00 -24.06 14.31
N ILE A 118 28.96 -22.85 14.87
CA ILE A 118 30.17 -22.04 15.05
C ILE A 118 30.89 -22.57 16.29
N LEU A 119 32.01 -23.27 16.05
CA LEU A 119 32.87 -23.79 17.09
C LEU A 119 33.63 -22.62 17.73
N LYS A 120 33.76 -22.64 19.05
CA LYS A 120 34.34 -21.53 19.84
C LYS A 120 35.76 -21.15 19.39
N ASN A 121 36.47 -22.06 18.73
CA ASN A 121 37.86 -21.87 18.28
C ASN A 121 38.04 -21.94 16.75
N GLY A 122 36.97 -22.01 15.95
CA GLY A 122 37.08 -21.99 14.48
C GLY A 122 37.71 -23.23 13.83
N GLU A 123 37.92 -24.31 14.59
CA GLU A 123 38.26 -25.66 14.12
C GLU A 123 37.11 -26.60 14.40
#